data_AF-A0ABD0JU54-F1
#
_entry.id   AF-A0ABD0JU54-F1
#
_cell.length_a   1.000
_cell.length_b   1.000
_cell.length_c   1.000
_cell.angle_alpha   90.00
_cell.angle_beta   90.00
_cell.angle_gamma   90.00
#
_symmetry.space_group_name_H-M   'P 1'
#
loop_
_entity.id
_entity.type
_entity.pdbx_description
1 polymer ?
#
loop_
_entity_poly.entity_id
_entity_poly.type
_entity_poly.pdbx_seq_one_letter_code
_entity_poly.pdbx_strand_id
1 'polypeptide(L)'
;MGNASLFACLLWSLLVSPAGAQDIPTTTCKEYVVEGETLACYCIGSCSGGEKATLTWPHHSNTSRLEKHNISRQQHGQNFTCRKVCGNETTEVNYTLQVA
;
A
#
# COMPACT_ATOMS: atom_id res chain seq x y z
N MET A 1 -50.98 27.36 -21.46
CA MET A 1 -49.90 27.93 -22.30
C MET A 1 -48.66 28.07 -21.45
N GLY A 2 -47.55 27.48 -21.91
CA GLY A 2 -46.18 27.64 -21.38
C GLY A 2 -45.86 26.76 -20.16
N ASN A 3 -44.65 26.20 -19.99
CA ASN A 3 -43.55 25.78 -20.86
C ASN A 3 -42.53 25.05 -19.96
N ALA A 4 -41.80 24.10 -20.55
CA ALA A 4 -40.44 23.65 -20.21
C ALA A 4 -40.15 22.93 -18.86
N SER A 5 -39.78 21.66 -19.00
CA SER A 5 -38.56 20.98 -18.52
C SER A 5 -38.14 21.18 -17.06
N LEU A 6 -37.86 20.10 -16.32
CA LEU A 6 -36.58 19.89 -15.61
C LEU A 6 -36.56 18.55 -14.81
N PHE A 7 -35.46 17.82 -15.02
CA PHE A 7 -34.82 16.79 -14.19
C PHE A 7 -35.54 15.46 -13.89
N ALA A 8 -35.07 14.43 -14.61
CA ALA A 8 -35.20 13.02 -14.26
C ALA A 8 -34.63 12.76 -12.86
N CYS A 9 -35.53 12.48 -11.90
CA CYS A 9 -35.16 11.97 -10.58
C CYS A 9 -34.86 10.46 -10.69
N LEU A 10 -33.62 10.11 -11.01
CA LEU A 10 -33.07 8.78 -10.78
C LEU A 10 -32.71 8.64 -9.29
N LEU A 11 -33.70 8.33 -8.46
CA LEU A 11 -33.50 7.87 -7.09
C LEU A 11 -33.64 6.34 -7.08
N TRP A 12 -32.59 5.64 -7.52
CA TRP A 12 -32.38 4.26 -7.11
C TRP A 12 -31.28 4.27 -6.05
N SER A 13 -31.71 4.02 -4.81
CA SER A 13 -30.94 4.07 -3.59
C SER A 13 -29.57 3.40 -3.70
N LEU A 14 -28.54 4.20 -3.43
CA LEU A 14 -27.17 3.78 -3.18
C LEU A 14 -27.13 2.79 -1.99
N LEU A 15 -27.18 1.50 -2.28
CA LEU A 15 -26.60 0.44 -1.47
C LEU A 15 -25.55 -0.28 -2.29
N VAL A 16 -24.58 0.48 -2.81
CA VAL A 16 -23.28 -0.10 -3.12
C VAL A 16 -22.46 0.09 -1.86
N SER A 17 -22.51 -0.91 -0.98
CA SER A 17 -21.38 -1.15 -0.08
C SER A 17 -20.13 -1.19 -0.97
N PRO A 18 -19.05 -0.44 -0.69
CA PRO A 18 -17.81 -0.66 -1.42
C PRO A 18 -17.44 -2.13 -1.22
N ALA A 19 -17.48 -2.89 -2.31
CA ALA A 19 -17.09 -4.28 -2.30
C ALA A 19 -15.63 -4.35 -1.86
N GLY A 20 -15.41 -4.92 -0.67
CA GLY A 20 -14.09 -5.23 -0.11
C GLY A 20 -13.37 -4.04 0.51
N ALA A 21 -13.29 -4.02 1.84
CA ALA A 21 -12.08 -3.52 2.47
C ALA A 21 -10.94 -4.44 2.00
N GLN A 22 -10.32 -4.08 0.87
CA GLN A 22 -9.24 -4.85 0.30
C GLN A 22 -8.10 -4.81 1.33
N ASP A 23 -7.71 -5.97 1.87
CA ASP A 23 -6.64 -6.05 2.87
C ASP A 23 -5.30 -5.72 2.20
N ILE A 24 -5.02 -4.44 1.94
CA ILE A 24 -3.77 -3.98 1.35
C ILE A 24 -2.71 -3.87 2.46
N PRO A 25 -1.49 -4.38 2.27
CA PRO A 25 -0.43 -4.19 3.26
C PRO A 25 -0.06 -2.71 3.44
N THR A 26 0.43 -2.36 4.62
CA THR A 26 0.96 -1.04 4.94
C THR A 26 2.44 -1.12 5.31
N THR A 27 3.12 0.01 5.38
CA THR A 27 4.55 0.06 5.75
C THR A 27 4.78 1.00 6.92
N THR A 28 5.82 0.73 7.72
CA THR A 28 6.29 1.63 8.79
C THR A 28 7.46 2.51 8.36
N CYS A 29 7.71 2.60 7.05
CA CYS A 29 8.89 3.28 6.54
C CYS A 29 8.75 4.79 6.76
N LYS A 30 9.85 5.43 7.17
CA LYS A 30 9.89 6.88 7.36
C LYS A 30 9.63 7.56 6.01
N GLU A 31 8.90 8.68 6.04
CA GLU A 31 8.69 9.49 4.84
C GLU A 31 10.04 9.98 4.27
N TYR A 32 10.93 10.46 5.14
CA TYR A 32 12.28 10.90 4.79
C TYR A 32 13.35 10.17 5.61
N VAL A 33 14.49 9.86 4.99
CA VAL A 33 15.67 9.27 5.62
C VAL A 33 16.89 10.15 5.37
N VAL A 34 17.67 10.44 6.41
CA VAL A 34 18.87 11.27 6.28
C VAL A 34 19.96 10.49 5.53
N GLU A 35 20.69 11.17 4.64
CA GLU A 35 21.85 10.59 3.96
C GLU A 35 22.89 10.06 4.96
N GLY A 36 23.39 8.84 4.72
CA GLY A 36 24.30 8.10 5.58
C GLY A 36 23.60 7.23 6.63
N GLU A 37 22.31 7.44 6.92
CA GLU A 37 21.59 6.63 7.90
C GLU A 37 21.22 5.22 7.38
N THR A 38 20.69 4.40 8.28
CA THR A 38 20.04 3.12 7.96
C THR A 38 18.52 3.30 7.90
N LEU A 39 17.92 2.95 6.77
CA LEU A 39 16.48 2.71 6.69
C LEU A 39 16.20 1.31 7.25
N ALA A 40 15.38 1.24 8.30
CA ALA A 40 14.84 -0.02 8.80
C ALA A 40 13.33 0.14 9.03
N CYS A 41 12.53 -0.65 8.33
CA CYS A 41 11.07 -0.61 8.45
C CYS A 41 10.43 -1.96 8.19
N TYR A 42 9.16 -2.08 8.56
CA TYR A 42 8.38 -3.30 8.40
C TYR A 42 7.26 -3.08 7.40
N CYS A 43 6.96 -4.15 6.68
CA CYS A 43 5.66 -4.30 6.05
C CYS A 43 4.70 -5.00 7.00
N ILE A 44 3.48 -4.48 7.10
CA ILE A 44 2.44 -4.92 8.01
C ILE A 44 1.21 -5.33 7.21
N GLY A 45 0.59 -6.42 7.62
CA GLY A 45 -0.68 -6.85 7.05
C GLY A 45 -1.12 -8.18 7.65
N SER A 46 -2.42 -8.43 7.58
CA SER A 46 -3.06 -9.70 7.95
C SER A 46 -3.88 -10.21 6.78
N CYS A 47 -4.25 -11.50 6.80
CA CYS A 47 -5.24 -12.04 5.90
C CYS A 47 -6.60 -12.05 6.60
N SER A 48 -7.65 -11.71 5.87
CA SER A 48 -9.01 -12.04 6.27
C SER A 48 -9.17 -13.56 6.46
N GLY A 49 -10.12 -13.95 7.31
CA GLY A 49 -10.43 -15.36 7.53
C GLY A 49 -9.39 -16.16 8.33
N GLY A 50 -8.38 -15.50 8.92
CA GLY A 50 -7.41 -16.15 9.82
C GLY A 50 -6.30 -16.93 9.12
N GLU A 51 -6.20 -16.82 7.79
CA GLU A 51 -5.07 -17.38 7.05
C GLU A 51 -3.75 -16.72 7.46
N LYS A 52 -2.65 -17.47 7.33
CA LYS A 52 -1.32 -16.94 7.64
C LYS A 52 -0.87 -16.01 6.51
N ALA A 53 -0.66 -14.74 6.84
CA ALA A 53 -0.05 -13.77 5.93
C ALA A 53 1.45 -14.03 5.76
N THR A 54 1.92 -13.99 4.51
CA THR A 54 3.35 -13.94 4.20
C THR A 54 3.69 -12.55 3.68
N LEU A 55 4.57 -11.84 4.39
CA LEU A 55 4.98 -10.47 4.08
C LEU A 55 6.46 -10.46 3.68
N THR A 56 6.77 -9.87 2.53
CA THR A 56 8.12 -9.85 1.96
C THR A 56 8.43 -8.53 1.26
N TRP A 57 9.71 -8.25 1.07
CA TRP A 57 10.21 -7.20 0.18
C TRP A 57 10.95 -7.85 -0.99
N PRO A 58 10.28 -8.14 -2.12
CA PRO A 58 10.90 -8.85 -3.23
C PRO A 58 12.23 -8.22 -3.65
N HIS A 59 13.22 -9.04 -3.98
CA HIS A 59 14.60 -8.63 -4.33
C HIS A 59 15.41 -7.96 -3.19
N HIS A 60 14.84 -7.82 -1.99
CA HIS A 60 15.51 -7.15 -0.88
C HIS A 60 15.49 -7.96 0.43
N SER A 61 14.38 -8.62 0.74
CA SER A 61 14.19 -9.40 1.96
C SER A 61 13.05 -10.41 1.79
N ASN A 62 13.27 -11.65 2.24
CA ASN A 62 12.23 -12.67 2.34
C ASN A 62 11.41 -12.58 3.63
N THR A 63 11.58 -11.50 4.41
CA THR A 63 10.84 -11.24 5.65
C THR A 63 10.07 -9.93 5.54
N SER A 64 9.24 -9.63 6.54
CA SER A 64 8.53 -8.36 6.62
C SER A 64 9.46 -7.15 6.83
N ARG A 65 10.71 -7.36 7.22
CA ARG A 65 11.67 -6.27 7.50
C ARG A 65 12.48 -5.91 6.27
N LEU A 66 12.49 -4.62 5.92
CA LEU A 66 13.41 -4.01 4.96
C LEU A 66 14.50 -3.29 5.75
N GLU A 67 15.76 -3.56 5.42
CA GLU A 67 16.90 -2.85 5.98
C GLU A 67 17.87 -2.46 4.86
N LYS A 68 18.25 -1.17 4.84
CA LYS A 68 19.21 -0.59 3.91
C LYS A 68 20.13 0.35 4.67
N HIS A 69 21.42 0.04 4.67
CA HIS A 69 22.45 0.86 5.30
C HIS A 69 23.02 1.89 4.32
N ASN A 70 23.66 2.92 4.87
CA ASN A 70 24.38 3.94 4.10
C ASN A 70 23.51 4.54 2.99
N ILE A 71 22.30 4.97 3.34
CA ILE A 71 21.36 5.59 2.40
C ILE A 71 22.05 6.77 1.71
N SER A 72 22.01 6.82 0.39
CA SER A 72 22.60 7.90 -0.40
C SER A 72 21.53 8.65 -1.17
N ARG A 73 21.73 9.96 -1.41
CA ARG A 73 20.86 10.74 -2.31
C ARG A 73 20.74 10.15 -3.72
N GLN A 74 21.72 9.37 -4.18
CA GLN A 74 21.62 8.65 -5.46
C GLN A 74 20.47 7.63 -5.49
N GLN A 75 20.02 7.16 -4.32
CA GLN A 75 18.90 6.23 -4.17
C GLN A 75 17.55 6.93 -3.98
N HIS A 76 17.52 8.27 -3.95
CA HIS A 76 16.28 9.04 -3.84
C HIS A 76 15.33 8.69 -5.00
N GLY A 77 14.06 8.44 -4.68
CA GLY A 77 13.06 8.01 -5.65
C GLY A 77 13.08 6.50 -5.94
N GLN A 78 13.98 5.72 -5.34
CA GLN A 78 13.97 4.27 -5.46
C GLN A 78 12.71 3.68 -4.82
N ASN A 79 12.02 2.81 -5.56
CA ASN A 79 10.83 2.12 -5.08
C ASN A 79 11.19 0.77 -4.45
N PHE A 80 10.57 0.52 -3.31
CA PHE A 80 10.58 -0.75 -2.60
C PHE A 80 9.14 -1.24 -2.53
N THR A 81 8.89 -2.45 -3.01
CA THR A 81 7.54 -3.02 -2.98
C THR A 81 7.41 -3.94 -1.78
N CYS A 82 6.46 -3.66 -0.89
CA CYS A 82 6.02 -4.69 0.03
C CYS A 82 4.98 -5.56 -0.67
N ARG A 83 5.19 -6.87 -0.58
CA ARG A 83 4.25 -7.89 -1.03
C ARG A 83 3.67 -8.68 0.14
N LYS A 84 2.34 -8.76 0.20
CA LYS A 84 1.58 -9.65 1.06
C LYS A 84 0.94 -10.76 0.24
N VAL A 85 1.09 -11.99 0.70
CA VAL A 85 0.44 -13.18 0.13
C VAL A 85 -0.49 -13.80 1.17
N CYS A 86 -1.74 -14.05 0.76
CA CYS A 86 -2.80 -14.72 1.51
C CYS A 86 -3.32 -15.88 0.66
N GLY A 87 -2.86 -17.11 0.95
CA GLY A 87 -3.14 -18.26 0.08
C GLY A 87 -2.66 -18.01 -1.35
N ASN A 88 -3.61 -17.87 -2.28
CA ASN A 88 -3.35 -17.58 -3.70
C ASN A 88 -3.49 -16.09 -4.07
N GLU A 89 -3.91 -15.25 -3.13
CA GLU A 89 -4.06 -13.80 -3.35
C GLU A 89 -2.76 -13.08 -3.03
N THR A 90 -2.37 -12.16 -3.91
CA THR A 90 -1.20 -11.30 -3.73
C THR A 90 -1.63 -9.84 -3.80
N THR A 91 -1.23 -9.06 -2.79
CA THR A 91 -1.46 -7.60 -2.71
C THR A 91 -0.16 -6.90 -2.40
N GLU A 92 0.03 -5.71 -2.96
CA GLU A 92 1.30 -4.99 -2.89
C GLU A 92 1.10 -3.51 -2.60
N VAL A 93 2.09 -2.90 -1.95
CA VAL A 93 2.19 -1.45 -1.74
C VAL A 93 3.62 -1.01 -2.01
N ASN A 94 3.78 0.14 -2.66
CA ASN A 94 5.08 0.72 -2.95
C ASN A 94 5.46 1.77 -1.89
N TYR A 95 6.70 1.67 -1.42
CA TYR A 95 7.39 2.71 -0.65
C TYR A 95 8.44 3.36 -1.55
N THR A 96 8.37 4.68 -1.73
CA THR A 96 9.37 5.45 -2.46
C THR A 96 10.32 6.11 -1.46
N LEU A 97 11.60 5.75 -1.51
CA LEU A 97 12.61 6.32 -0.63
C LEU A 97 12.82 7.80 -0.92
N GLN A 98 12.54 8.65 0.07
CA GLN A 98 12.93 10.06 0.04
C GLN A 98 14.14 10.27 0.93
N VAL A 99 15.22 10.77 0.35
CA VAL A 99 16.45 11.12 1.08
C VAL A 99 16.46 12.62 1.40
N ALA A 100 16.64 12.95 2.68
CA ALA A 100 16.75 14.32 3.19
C ALA A 100 18.18 14.86 3.11
#